data_AF-Q2PMD1-F1
#
_entry.id   AF-Q2PMD1-F1
#
_cell.length_a   1.000
_cell.length_b   1.000
_cell.length_c   1.000
_cell.angle_alpha   90.00
_cell.angle_beta   90.00
_cell.angle_gamma   90.00
#
_symmetry.space_group_name_H-M   'P 1'
#
loop_
_entity.id
_entity.type
_entity.pdbx_description
1 polymer ?
#
loop_
_entity_poly.entity_id
_entity_poly.type
_entity_poly.pdbx_seq_one_letter_code
_entity_poly.pdbx_strand_id
1 'polypeptide(L)' 'PYSSDIDQFMVNYLSVMERYKSDTKLFPQGVTPENHLNISALPWVNFDSFNLNVANFTDYFAPIITMAKYQQEGDR' A
#
# COMPACT_ATOMS: atom_id res chain seq x y z
N PRO A 1 -3.63 -10.53 6.40
CA PRO A 1 -2.81 -11.63 5.84
C PRO A 1 -3.17 -11.88 4.38
N TYR A 2 -2.21 -12.30 3.56
CA TYR A 2 -2.48 -12.63 2.16
C TYR A 2 -3.36 -13.89 2.05
N SER A 3 -4.25 -13.89 1.07
CA SER A 3 -5.06 -15.03 0.64
C SER A 3 -5.14 -14.97 -0.89
N SER A 4 -4.99 -16.12 -1.55
CA SER A 4 -5.18 -16.23 -3.00
C SER A 4 -6.66 -16.13 -3.41
N ASP A 5 -7.57 -16.44 -2.50
CA ASP A 5 -9.00 -16.19 -2.64
C ASP A 5 -9.29 -14.72 -2.33
N ILE A 6 -9.90 -14.02 -3.30
CA ILE A 6 -10.14 -12.57 -3.23
C ILE A 6 -11.18 -12.21 -2.16
N ASP A 7 -12.22 -13.02 -1.99
CA ASP A 7 -13.27 -12.73 -1.01
C ASP A 7 -12.70 -12.86 0.40
N GLN A 8 -11.92 -13.92 0.64
CA GLN A 8 -11.23 -14.12 1.91
C GLN A 8 -10.17 -13.04 2.16
N PHE A 9 -9.47 -12.58 1.11
CA PHE A 9 -8.54 -11.46 1.22
C PHE A 9 -9.26 -10.18 1.64
N MET A 10 -10.38 -9.85 1.00
CA MET A 10 -11.16 -8.64 1.28
C MET A 10 -11.76 -8.64 2.68
N VAL A 11 -12.28 -9.78 3.15
CA VAL A 11 -12.76 -9.93 4.55
C VAL A 11 -11.63 -9.64 5.54
N ASN A 12 -10.44 -10.20 5.30
CA ASN A 12 -9.28 -9.97 6.16
C ASN A 12 -8.81 -8.51 6.14
N TYR A 13 -8.79 -7.88 4.95
CA TYR A 13 -8.43 -6.48 4.78
C TYR A 13 -9.38 -5.55 5.54
N LEU A 14 -10.70 -5.73 5.37
CA LEU A 14 -11.71 -4.90 6.02
C LEU A 14 -11.68 -5.05 7.55
N SER A 15 -11.46 -6.26 8.06
CA SER A 15 -11.31 -6.52 9.50
C SER A 15 -10.11 -5.76 10.09
N VAL A 16 -8.96 -5.76 9.41
CA VAL A 16 -7.78 -5.00 9.84
C VAL A 16 -8.04 -3.50 9.77
N MET A 17 -8.64 -3.00 8.68
CA MET A 17 -9.01 -1.59 8.54
C MET A 17 -9.91 -1.13 9.68
N GLU A 18 -10.97 -1.88 9.98
CA GLU A 18 -11.90 -1.52 11.05
C GLU A 18 -11.25 -1.53 12.44
N ARG A 19 -10.36 -2.50 12.70
CA ARG A 19 -9.62 -2.61 13.97
C ARG A 19 -8.67 -1.43 14.22
N TYR A 20 -8.06 -0.89 13.17
CA TYR A 20 -6.98 0.11 13.28
C TYR A 20 -7.32 1.50 12.74
N LYS A 21 -8.56 1.75 12.27
CA LYS A 21 -8.97 3.02 11.64
C LYS A 21 -8.74 4.29 12.46
N SER A 22 -8.65 4.17 13.79
CA SER A 22 -8.45 5.30 14.71
C SER A 22 -7.08 5.30 15.37
N ASP A 23 -6.20 4.35 15.05
CA ASP A 23 -4.81 4.37 15.54
C ASP A 23 -3.99 5.34 14.67
N THR A 24 -3.34 6.32 15.31
CA THR A 24 -2.56 7.36 14.66
C THR A 24 -1.08 7.01 14.51
N LYS A 25 -0.66 5.81 14.92
CA LYS A 25 0.72 5.34 14.72
C LYS A 25 0.97 5.08 13.24
N LEU A 26 2.22 5.28 12.82
CA LEU A 26 2.66 4.94 11.47
C LEU A 26 2.52 3.44 11.17
N PHE A 27 2.78 2.59 12.17
CA PHE A 27 2.66 1.13 12.07
C PHE A 27 1.69 0.62 13.15
N PRO A 28 0.37 0.69 12.94
CA PRO A 28 -0.61 0.39 13.97
C PRO A 28 -0.68 -1.11 14.33
N GLN A 29 -0.25 -1.99 13.41
CA GLN A 29 -0.13 -3.44 13.63
C GLN A 29 1.18 -3.85 14.35
N GLY A 30 2.06 -2.90 14.69
CA GLY A 30 3.35 -3.17 15.34
C GLY A 30 4.47 -3.46 14.35
N VAL A 31 5.28 -4.48 14.63
CA VAL A 31 6.44 -4.85 13.80
C VAL A 31 5.95 -5.38 12.44
N THR A 32 6.46 -4.79 11.37
CA THR A 32 6.13 -5.22 10.01
C THR A 32 6.76 -6.59 9.71
N PRO A 33 6.01 -7.55 9.10
CA PRO A 33 6.56 -8.83 8.68
C PRO A 33 7.71 -8.68 7.69
N GLU A 34 8.72 -9.55 7.72
CA GLU A 34 9.85 -9.48 6.78
C GLU A 34 9.42 -9.63 5.31
N ASN A 35 8.37 -10.42 5.05
CA ASN A 35 7.83 -10.73 3.73
C ASN A 35 6.67 -9.81 3.32
N HIS A 36 6.79 -8.51 3.56
CA HIS A 36 5.79 -7.52 3.15
C HIS A 36 6.19 -6.80 1.85
N LEU A 37 5.23 -6.08 1.30
CA LEU A 37 5.46 -5.07 0.26
C LEU A 37 4.74 -3.79 0.65
N ASN A 38 5.24 -2.65 0.19
CA ASN A 38 4.67 -1.34 0.54
C ASN A 38 3.80 -0.82 -0.59
N ILE A 39 2.55 -0.48 -0.27
CA ILE A 39 1.60 0.16 -1.18
C ILE A 39 1.18 1.49 -0.58
N SER A 40 1.34 2.57 -1.33
CA SER A 40 0.83 3.90 -1.00
C SER A 40 -0.13 4.39 -2.08
N ALA A 41 -1.06 5.27 -1.72
CA ALA A 41 -2.01 5.88 -2.64
C ALA A 41 -2.00 7.40 -2.47
N LEU A 42 -1.82 8.11 -3.58
CA LEU A 42 -1.92 9.57 -3.69
C LEU A 42 -3.12 9.92 -4.59
N PRO A 43 -4.37 9.65 -4.15
CA PRO A 43 -5.56 9.78 -5.00
C PRO A 43 -5.90 11.23 -5.39
N TRP A 44 -5.10 12.19 -4.93
CA TRP A 44 -5.22 13.63 -5.20
C TRP A 44 -4.19 14.14 -6.22
N VAL A 45 -3.22 13.31 -6.64
CA VAL A 45 -2.16 13.69 -7.59
C VAL A 45 -2.27 12.84 -8.85
N ASN A 46 -2.14 13.48 -10.01
CA ASN A 46 -1.90 12.77 -11.27
C ASN A 46 -0.39 12.88 -11.58
N PHE A 47 0.23 11.76 -11.93
CA PHE A 47 1.63 11.74 -12.34
C PHE A 47 1.84 10.65 -13.39
N ASP A 48 2.68 10.94 -14.38
CA ASP A 48 3.14 9.94 -15.35
C ASP A 48 4.35 9.16 -14.82
N SER A 49 5.06 9.72 -13.83
CA SER A 49 6.22 9.11 -13.19
C SER A 49 6.32 9.53 -11.73
N PHE A 50 6.65 8.58 -10.88
CA PHE A 50 6.96 8.79 -9.47
C PHE A 50 8.22 7.98 -9.12
N ASN A 51 9.21 8.65 -8.52
CA ASN A 51 10.43 8.00 -8.06
C ASN A 51 10.61 8.24 -6.58
N LEU A 52 10.86 7.15 -5.83
CA LEU A 52 11.23 7.21 -4.43
C LEU A 52 12.74 6.95 -4.32
N ASN A 53 13.49 7.99 -3.95
CA ASN A 53 14.90 7.86 -3.62
C ASN A 53 15.04 7.66 -2.10
N VAL A 54 15.57 6.52 -1.70
CA VAL A 54 15.77 6.15 -0.29
C VAL A 54 17.26 6.20 0.02
N ALA A 55 17.64 7.03 0.99
CA ALA A 55 19.03 7.10 1.45
C ALA A 55 19.41 5.83 2.24
N ASN A 56 20.67 5.41 2.13
CA ASN A 56 21.23 4.24 2.83
C ASN A 56 20.48 2.93 2.54
N PHE A 57 20.12 2.73 1.27
CA PHE A 57 19.42 1.55 0.79
C PHE A 57 20.34 0.32 0.77
N THR A 58 20.47 -0.36 1.91
CA THR A 58 21.16 -1.65 2.04
C THR A 58 20.15 -2.74 2.37
N ASP A 59 20.19 -3.84 1.64
CA ASP A 59 19.38 -5.05 1.89
C ASP A 59 17.86 -4.86 1.94
N TYR A 60 17.35 -3.80 1.32
CA TYR A 60 15.91 -3.57 1.17
C TYR A 60 15.44 -4.09 -0.20
N PHE A 61 14.83 -5.28 -0.21
CA PHE A 61 14.39 -5.95 -1.44
C PHE A 61 12.87 -5.92 -1.64
N ALA A 62 12.11 -5.45 -0.64
CA ALA A 62 10.66 -5.37 -0.73
C ALA A 62 10.24 -4.33 -1.79
N PRO A 63 9.38 -4.66 -2.76
CA PRO A 63 8.87 -3.68 -3.72
C PRO A 63 8.09 -2.55 -3.03
N ILE A 64 8.16 -1.34 -3.62
CA ILE A 64 7.36 -0.18 -3.23
C ILE A 64 6.52 0.25 -4.43
N ILE A 65 5.20 0.28 -4.24
CA ILE A 65 4.22 0.65 -5.26
C ILE A 65 3.49 1.91 -4.79
N THR A 66 3.40 2.93 -5.65
CA THR A 66 2.65 4.16 -5.38
C THR A 66 1.59 4.34 -6.46
N MET A 67 0.33 4.43 -6.05
CA MET A 67 -0.81 4.62 -6.95
C MET A 67 -1.20 6.10 -7.02
N ALA A 68 -1.38 6.61 -8.24
CA ALA A 68 -1.88 7.95 -8.50
C ALA A 68 -3.41 8.01 -8.48
N LYS A 69 -3.95 9.23 -8.61
CA LYS A 69 -5.32 9.45 -9.05
C LYS A 69 -5.53 8.85 -10.45
N TYR A 70 -6.60 8.09 -10.63
CA TYR A 70 -6.97 7.59 -11.95
C TYR A 70 -7.44 8.73 -12.86
N GLN A 71 -7.17 8.58 -14.16
CA GLN A 71 -7.70 9.47 -15.19
C GLN A 71 -8.29 8.62 -16.32
N GLN A 72 -9.39 9.10 -16.88
CA GLN A 72 -9.96 8.53 -18.10
C GLN A 72 -9.17 9.07 -19.30
N GLU A 73 -8.80 8.22 -20.24
CA GLU A 73 -8.08 8.62 -21.45
C GLU A 73 -8.94 8.31 -22.68
N GLY A 74 -9.57 9.35 -23.23
CA GLY A 74 -10.56 9.20 -24.30
C GLY A 74 -11.89 8.64 -23.77
N ASP A 75 -12.54 7.76 -24.54
CA ASP A 75 -13.81 7.11 -24.18
C ASP A 75 -13.62 5.85 -23.30
N ARG A 76 -12.41 5.63 -22.76
CA ARG A 76 -12.08 4.47 -21.91
C ARG A 76 -11.46 4.89 -20.58
#